data_AF-A0A2H0BZD4-F1
#
_entry.id   AF-A0A2H0BZD4-F1
#
_cell.length_a   1.000
_cell.length_b   1.000
_cell.length_c   1.000
_cell.angle_alpha   90.00
_cell.angle_beta   90.00
_cell.angle_gamma   90.00
#
_symmetry.space_group_name_H-M   'P 1'
#
loop_
_entity.id
_entity.type
_entity.pdbx_description
1 polymer ?
#
loop_
_entity_poly.entity_id
_entity_poly.type
_entity_poly.pdbx_seq_one_letter_code
_entity_poly.pdbx_strand_id
1 'polypeptide(L)'
;MSRSDILIYANSDIIFSDNLSKIFKYLPKNNFIAAGRRWDLEISELIDFDNPTWGEELKIKVKKNGRLHSSAGMDFYIFPKALLADLPDFAVGRVGWDNWVIYEAKRKKITLIDITEFSAVIHQTHDYPAFNQGAQRKINPEAKKNYSLVKDIAGIYTLEDADYKLTAAGLKINWLGRYSWLKRYLKYLRKKYFKPR
;
A
#
# COMPACT_ATOMS: atom_id res chain seq x y z
N MET A 1 19.95 -3.20 14.19
CA MET A 1 18.49 -3.45 14.07
C MET A 1 17.72 -2.36 14.82
N SER A 2 16.52 -2.00 14.35
CA SER A 2 15.67 -0.98 15.00
C SER A 2 15.30 -1.37 16.44
N ARG A 3 15.31 -0.37 17.33
CA ARG A 3 14.91 -0.47 18.76
C ARG A 3 13.41 -0.24 18.98
N SER A 4 12.66 0.16 17.94
CA SER A 4 11.23 0.49 18.05
C SER A 4 10.34 -0.74 17.87
N ASP A 5 9.22 -0.77 18.59
CA ASP A 5 8.21 -1.85 18.50
C ASP A 5 7.33 -1.75 17.24
N ILE A 6 7.20 -0.55 16.68
CA ILE A 6 6.51 -0.30 15.42
C ILE A 6 7.54 -0.02 14.35
N LEU A 7 7.39 -0.69 13.20
CA LEU A 7 8.20 -0.49 12.02
C LEU A 7 7.41 0.21 10.93
N ILE A 8 8.12 0.98 10.11
CA ILE A 8 7.63 1.50 8.84
C ILE A 8 8.50 0.88 7.75
N TYR A 9 7.86 0.16 6.84
CA TYR A 9 8.44 -0.15 5.55
C TYR A 9 7.98 0.90 4.55
N ALA A 10 8.86 1.41 3.70
CA ALA A 10 8.51 2.25 2.57
C ALA A 10 9.49 2.00 1.42
N ASN A 11 9.02 2.09 0.18
CA ASN A 11 9.93 2.17 -0.96
C ASN A 11 10.75 3.48 -0.89
N SER A 12 11.91 3.49 -1.56
CA SER A 12 12.85 4.61 -1.52
C SER A 12 12.38 5.87 -2.25
N ASP A 13 11.35 5.74 -3.09
CA ASP A 13 10.75 6.79 -3.92
C ASP A 13 9.47 7.39 -3.28
N ILE A 14 9.29 7.16 -1.97
CA ILE A 14 8.15 7.63 -1.20
C ILE A 14 8.54 8.83 -0.33
N ILE A 15 7.70 9.87 -0.38
CA ILE A 15 7.76 11.05 0.49
C ILE A 15 6.51 11.04 1.36
N PHE A 16 6.71 10.99 2.67
CA PHE A 16 5.62 11.12 3.63
C PHE A 16 5.33 12.59 3.91
N SER A 17 4.05 12.97 4.04
CA SER A 17 3.69 14.30 4.55
C SER A 17 4.21 14.50 5.97
N ASP A 18 4.52 15.76 6.28
CA ASP A 18 4.84 16.32 7.60
C ASP A 18 3.94 15.86 8.77
N ASN A 19 2.73 15.36 8.48
CA ASN A 19 1.75 14.94 9.48
C ASN A 19 1.74 13.42 9.74
N LEU A 20 2.64 12.63 9.14
CA LEU A 20 2.66 11.17 9.32
C LEU A 20 2.71 10.78 10.80
N SER A 21 3.53 11.44 11.61
CA SER A 21 3.66 11.16 13.05
C SER A 21 2.33 11.25 13.81
N LYS A 22 1.38 12.06 13.31
CA LYS A 22 0.06 12.22 13.93
C LYS A 22 -0.84 11.00 13.77
N ILE A 23 -0.49 10.00 12.96
CA ILE A 23 -1.27 8.76 12.84
C ILE A 23 -1.18 7.92 14.12
N PHE A 24 -0.04 7.94 14.81
CA PHE A 24 0.27 6.97 15.87
C PHE A 24 -0.66 7.08 17.08
N LYS A 25 -1.27 8.26 17.29
CA LYS A 25 -2.31 8.44 18.33
C LYS A 25 -3.61 7.66 18.07
N TYR A 26 -3.83 7.24 16.82
CA TYR A 26 -5.04 6.52 16.41
C TYR A 26 -4.79 5.04 16.17
N LEU A 27 -3.52 4.63 16.02
CA LEU A 27 -3.19 3.24 15.73
C LEU A 27 -3.36 2.39 16.99
N PRO A 28 -3.89 1.15 16.87
CA PRO A 28 -3.85 0.18 17.95
C PRO A 28 -2.41 -0.06 18.42
N LYS A 29 -2.23 -0.47 19.68
CA LYS A 29 -0.89 -0.79 20.20
C LYS A 29 -0.27 -2.02 19.54
N ASN A 30 -1.10 -2.99 19.17
CA ASN A 30 -0.68 -4.28 18.62
C ASN A 30 -1.66 -4.75 17.54
N ASN A 31 -1.29 -5.82 16.84
CA ASN A 31 -2.14 -6.52 15.89
C ASN A 31 -2.81 -5.64 14.82
N PHE A 32 -2.04 -4.72 14.22
CA PHE A 32 -2.51 -3.88 13.12
C PHE A 32 -1.48 -3.82 11.98
N ILE A 33 -1.98 -3.57 10.77
CA ILE A 33 -1.20 -3.08 9.63
C ILE A 33 -1.90 -1.83 9.13
N ALA A 34 -1.17 -0.72 9.07
CA ALA A 34 -1.64 0.50 8.43
C ALA A 34 -0.90 0.71 7.10
N ALA A 35 -1.65 1.03 6.05
CA ALA A 35 -1.13 1.27 4.71
C ALA A 35 -2.00 2.33 4.04
N GLY A 36 -1.58 2.82 2.87
CA GLY A 36 -2.29 3.88 2.16
C GLY A 36 -2.03 3.81 0.67
N ARG A 37 -2.92 4.41 -0.10
CA ARG A 37 -2.67 4.75 -1.49
C ARG A 37 -1.75 5.96 -1.52
N ARG A 38 -0.84 5.97 -2.48
CA ARG A 38 0.04 7.10 -2.77
C ARG A 38 -0.57 8.03 -3.81
N TRP A 39 -0.06 9.26 -3.83
CA TRP A 39 -0.26 10.22 -4.89
C TRP A 39 0.94 10.20 -5.82
N ASP A 40 0.70 9.93 -7.09
CA ASP A 40 1.71 9.98 -8.14
C ASP A 40 1.87 11.46 -8.49
N LEU A 41 3.08 12.00 -8.33
CA LEU A 41 3.37 13.42 -8.53
C LEU A 41 4.71 13.59 -9.23
N GLU A 42 4.73 14.37 -10.30
CA GLU A 42 5.97 14.81 -10.93
C GLU A 42 6.63 15.88 -10.06
N ILE A 43 7.89 15.67 -9.72
CA ILE A 43 8.68 16.58 -8.89
C ILE A 43 9.99 16.82 -9.64
N SER A 44 10.10 18.01 -10.22
CA SER A 44 11.25 18.46 -11.01
C SER A 44 12.22 19.37 -10.21
N GLU A 45 11.80 19.84 -9.05
CA GLU A 45 12.56 20.75 -8.18
C GLU A 45 12.90 20.06 -6.87
N LEU A 46 14.06 20.40 -6.28
CA LEU A 46 14.41 19.94 -4.94
C LEU A 46 13.40 20.45 -3.92
N ILE A 47 12.99 19.58 -3.00
CA ILE A 47 12.16 19.96 -1.86
C ILE A 47 13.10 20.42 -0.75
N ASP A 48 12.93 21.66 -0.32
CA ASP A 48 13.57 22.16 0.90
C ASP A 48 12.76 21.68 2.12
N PHE A 49 13.23 20.63 2.78
CA PHE A 49 12.58 20.09 3.98
C PHE A 49 12.82 20.94 5.24
N ASP A 50 13.75 21.89 5.20
CA ASP A 50 14.00 22.83 6.29
C ASP A 50 13.01 24.01 6.26
N ASN A 51 12.39 24.29 5.10
CA ASN A 51 11.31 25.26 4.98
C ASN A 51 10.06 24.82 5.78
N PRO A 52 9.60 25.57 6.80
CA PRO A 52 8.44 25.21 7.60
C PRO A 52 7.14 24.98 6.82
N THR A 53 7.02 25.53 5.60
CA THR A 53 5.83 25.41 4.75
C THR A 53 5.94 24.30 3.69
N TRP A 54 7.04 23.53 3.63
CA TRP A 54 7.25 22.51 2.59
C TRP A 54 6.08 21.52 2.47
N GLY A 55 5.51 21.12 3.61
CA GLY A 55 4.41 20.17 3.67
C GLY A 55 3.10 20.74 3.13
N GLU A 56 2.86 22.04 3.30
CA GLU A 56 1.70 22.74 2.77
C GLU A 56 1.82 22.97 1.26
N GLU A 57 3.00 23.39 0.81
CA GLU A 57 3.32 23.54 -0.61
C GLU A 57 3.17 22.21 -1.35
N LEU A 58 3.68 21.12 -0.78
CA LEU A 58 3.53 19.78 -1.35
C LEU A 58 2.07 19.35 -1.41
N LYS A 59 1.26 19.63 -0.36
CA LYS A 59 -0.19 19.38 -0.38
C LYS A 59 -0.90 20.17 -1.49
N ILE A 60 -0.51 21.43 -1.74
CA ILE A 60 -1.05 22.23 -2.84
C ILE A 60 -0.67 21.60 -4.19
N LYS A 61 0.59 21.19 -4.38
CA LYS A 61 1.05 20.50 -5.60
C LYS A 61 0.28 19.19 -5.83
N VAL A 62 0.10 18.36 -4.80
CA VAL A 62 -0.69 17.12 -4.86
C VAL A 62 -2.14 17.38 -5.25
N LYS A 63 -2.79 18.40 -4.66
CA LYS A 63 -4.19 18.74 -5.01
C LYS A 63 -4.34 19.20 -6.46
N LYS A 64 -3.36 19.94 -6.97
CA LYS A 64 -3.40 20.53 -8.33
C LYS A 64 -3.05 19.51 -9.42
N ASN A 65 -2.00 18.73 -9.19
CA ASN A 65 -1.35 17.92 -10.23
C ASN A 65 -1.24 16.42 -9.87
N GLY A 66 -1.54 16.04 -8.63
CA GLY A 66 -1.35 14.67 -8.16
C GLY A 66 -2.43 13.72 -8.69
N ARG A 67 -2.04 12.46 -8.91
CA ARG A 67 -2.97 11.39 -9.28
C ARG A 67 -2.97 10.31 -8.20
N LEU A 68 -4.13 10.07 -7.58
CA LEU A 68 -4.25 9.04 -6.55
C LEU A 68 -4.11 7.64 -7.18
N HIS A 69 -3.13 6.87 -6.72
CA HIS A 69 -2.80 5.55 -7.24
C HIS A 69 -3.89 4.51 -6.97
N SER A 70 -3.87 3.37 -7.65
CA SER A 70 -4.82 2.27 -7.42
C SER A 70 -4.74 1.71 -6.00
N SER A 71 -5.86 1.20 -5.46
CA SER A 71 -5.92 0.48 -4.18
C SER A 71 -5.16 -0.84 -4.19
N ALA A 72 -4.76 -1.33 -5.38
CA ALA A 72 -4.07 -2.60 -5.54
C ALA A 72 -2.55 -2.51 -5.36
N GLY A 73 -1.97 -1.32 -5.39
CA GLY A 73 -0.53 -1.11 -5.20
C GLY A 73 -0.29 -0.37 -3.88
N MET A 74 0.55 -0.94 -3.03
CA MET A 74 0.95 -0.35 -1.76
C MET A 74 2.47 -0.31 -1.67
N ASP A 75 2.99 0.89 -1.39
CA ASP A 75 4.42 1.16 -1.39
C ASP A 75 4.96 1.45 0.01
N PHE A 76 4.11 1.34 1.04
CA PHE A 76 4.50 1.45 2.43
C PHE A 76 3.55 0.67 3.36
N TYR A 77 4.07 0.28 4.53
CA TYR A 77 3.34 -0.39 5.60
C TYR A 77 3.84 0.07 6.96
N ILE A 78 2.93 0.17 7.92
CA ILE A 78 3.22 0.52 9.31
C ILE A 78 2.62 -0.57 10.18
N PHE A 79 3.45 -1.25 10.96
CA PHE A 79 3.03 -2.45 11.68
C PHE A 79 3.92 -2.72 12.90
N PRO A 80 3.39 -3.38 13.95
CA PRO A 80 4.20 -3.93 15.03
C PRO A 80 5.22 -4.94 14.50
N LYS A 81 6.48 -4.81 14.92
CA LYS A 81 7.64 -5.61 14.47
C LYS A 81 7.40 -7.12 14.47
N ALA A 82 6.59 -7.62 15.41
CA ALA A 82 6.29 -9.05 15.54
C ALA A 82 5.37 -9.62 14.43
N LEU A 83 4.62 -8.79 13.68
CA LEU A 83 3.54 -9.28 12.82
C LEU A 83 3.99 -9.89 11.48
N LEU A 84 5.12 -9.45 10.94
CA LEU A 84 5.63 -9.91 9.64
C LEU A 84 6.94 -10.69 9.80
N ALA A 85 7.14 -11.36 10.94
CA ALA A 85 8.30 -12.21 11.16
C ALA A 85 8.35 -13.40 10.17
N ASP A 86 7.18 -13.91 9.77
CA ASP A 86 7.05 -15.04 8.84
C ASP A 86 6.86 -14.60 7.37
N LEU A 87 7.38 -13.43 6.99
CA LEU A 87 7.28 -12.96 5.61
C LEU A 87 7.99 -13.97 4.67
N PRO A 88 7.31 -14.52 3.65
CA PRO A 88 7.97 -15.33 2.63
C PRO A 88 9.09 -14.55 1.94
N ASP A 89 10.04 -15.26 1.33
CA ASP A 89 11.19 -14.68 0.63
C ASP A 89 10.80 -14.01 -0.71
N PHE A 90 10.00 -12.95 -0.60
CA PHE A 90 9.54 -12.12 -1.69
C PHE A 90 10.68 -11.27 -2.24
N ALA A 91 10.75 -11.16 -3.56
CA ALA A 91 11.48 -10.09 -4.19
C ALA A 91 10.76 -8.75 -3.93
N VAL A 92 11.37 -7.91 -3.11
CA VAL A 92 10.87 -6.56 -2.79
C VAL A 92 10.84 -5.70 -4.06
N GLY A 93 9.83 -4.83 -4.18
CA GLY A 93 9.65 -3.98 -5.37
C GLY A 93 9.05 -4.69 -6.59
N ARG A 94 8.67 -5.96 -6.47
CA ARG A 94 7.97 -6.72 -7.52
C ARG A 94 6.49 -6.90 -7.18
N VAL A 95 5.70 -7.34 -8.15
CA VAL A 95 4.25 -7.48 -7.93
C VAL A 95 3.97 -8.65 -7.00
N GLY A 96 2.96 -8.50 -6.13
CA GLY A 96 2.31 -9.60 -5.44
C GLY A 96 2.61 -9.68 -3.95
N TRP A 97 3.80 -9.29 -3.51
CA TRP A 97 4.12 -9.29 -2.07
C TRP A 97 3.26 -8.27 -1.32
N ASP A 98 2.96 -7.15 -1.97
CA ASP A 98 2.11 -6.09 -1.46
C ASP A 98 0.67 -6.56 -1.24
N ASN A 99 0.07 -7.21 -2.23
CA ASN A 99 -1.25 -7.83 -2.09
C ASN A 99 -1.25 -9.00 -1.09
N TRP A 100 -0.14 -9.73 -0.98
CA TRP A 100 0.02 -10.80 0.01
C TRP A 100 -0.05 -10.26 1.44
N VAL A 101 0.54 -9.09 1.73
CA VAL A 101 0.46 -8.48 3.07
C VAL A 101 -1.00 -8.22 3.46
N ILE A 102 -1.81 -7.73 2.51
CA ILE A 102 -3.25 -7.51 2.74
C ILE A 102 -3.98 -8.83 2.97
N TYR A 103 -3.75 -9.83 2.12
CA TYR A 103 -4.31 -11.16 2.31
C TYR A 103 -3.96 -11.75 3.67
N GLU A 104 -2.68 -11.70 4.05
CA GLU A 104 -2.18 -12.26 5.29
C GLU A 104 -2.81 -11.55 6.49
N ALA A 105 -2.99 -10.22 6.41
CA ALA A 105 -3.71 -9.47 7.41
C ALA A 105 -5.14 -9.99 7.60
N LYS A 106 -5.88 -10.17 6.50
CA LYS A 106 -7.25 -10.73 6.55
C LYS A 106 -7.27 -12.16 7.09
N ARG A 107 -6.36 -13.02 6.64
CA ARG A 107 -6.27 -14.42 7.03
C ARG A 107 -5.97 -14.58 8.52
N LYS A 108 -5.04 -13.78 9.06
CA LYS A 108 -4.66 -13.77 10.47
C LYS A 108 -5.54 -12.88 11.35
N LYS A 109 -6.57 -12.22 10.80
CA LYS A 109 -7.43 -11.26 11.51
C LYS A 109 -6.62 -10.11 12.16
N ILE A 110 -5.57 -9.67 11.49
CA ILE A 110 -4.83 -8.45 11.81
C ILE A 110 -5.69 -7.27 11.35
N THR A 111 -5.81 -6.24 12.19
CA THR A 111 -6.61 -5.07 11.86
C THR A 111 -5.94 -4.28 10.73
N LEU A 112 -6.60 -4.17 9.58
CA LEU A 112 -6.08 -3.42 8.44
C LEU A 112 -6.68 -2.00 8.41
N ILE A 113 -5.80 -1.00 8.38
CA ILE A 113 -6.18 0.43 8.44
C ILE A 113 -5.69 1.14 7.18
N ASP A 114 -6.61 1.69 6.42
CA ASP A 114 -6.32 2.58 5.29
C ASP A 114 -6.12 4.02 5.80
N ILE A 115 -4.92 4.57 5.64
CA ILE A 115 -4.57 5.93 6.08
C ILE A 115 -4.59 6.96 4.95
N THR A 116 -5.04 6.59 3.74
CA THR A 116 -5.03 7.44 2.54
C THR A 116 -5.66 8.82 2.77
N GLU A 117 -6.76 8.87 3.52
CA GLU A 117 -7.51 10.11 3.77
C GLU A 117 -6.88 11.00 4.85
N PHE A 118 -5.93 10.48 5.64
CA PHE A 118 -5.33 11.20 6.77
C PHE A 118 -3.99 11.86 6.44
N SER A 119 -3.10 11.11 5.79
CA SER A 119 -1.75 11.58 5.46
C SER A 119 -1.50 11.32 3.98
N ALA A 120 -1.17 12.38 3.26
CA ALA A 120 -0.73 12.24 1.88
C ALA A 120 0.63 11.54 1.88
N VAL A 121 0.72 10.46 1.11
CA VAL A 121 1.97 9.79 0.79
C VAL A 121 2.21 9.99 -0.69
N ILE A 122 3.36 10.53 -1.04
CA ILE A 122 3.69 10.92 -2.40
C ILE A 122 4.68 9.91 -2.96
N HIS A 123 4.47 9.49 -4.19
CA HIS A 123 5.46 8.81 -4.99
C HIS A 123 5.93 9.76 -6.06
N GLN A 124 7.23 10.02 -6.07
CA GLN A 124 7.83 10.83 -7.12
C GLN A 124 7.75 10.03 -8.42
N THR A 125 7.02 10.55 -9.40
CA THR A 125 6.97 9.94 -10.73
C THR A 125 8.37 9.98 -11.32
N HIS A 126 8.88 8.82 -11.72
CA HIS A 126 10.17 8.68 -12.36
C HIS A 126 10.11 7.53 -13.37
N ASP A 127 11.08 7.52 -14.30
CA ASP A 127 11.17 6.45 -15.28
C ASP A 127 11.63 5.15 -14.61
N TYR A 128 11.02 4.05 -15.05
CA TYR A 128 11.48 2.71 -14.72
C TYR A 128 12.18 2.09 -15.93
N PRO A 129 13.16 1.21 -15.74
CA PRO A 129 13.66 0.39 -16.85
C PRO A 129 12.53 -0.40 -17.52
N ALA A 130 12.63 -0.65 -18.82
CA ALA A 130 11.58 -1.30 -19.61
C ALA A 130 11.09 -2.64 -19.02
N PHE A 131 11.97 -3.42 -18.38
CA PHE A 131 11.62 -4.70 -17.75
C PHE A 131 10.69 -4.56 -16.52
N ASN A 132 10.56 -3.34 -15.96
CA ASN A 132 9.71 -3.02 -14.82
C ASN A 132 8.48 -2.16 -15.22
N GLN A 133 8.20 -2.06 -16.51
CA GLN A 133 7.04 -1.33 -17.02
C GLN A 133 5.91 -2.27 -17.49
N GLY A 134 4.67 -1.80 -17.41
CA GLY A 134 3.50 -2.43 -18.00
C GLY A 134 3.37 -3.94 -17.73
N ALA A 135 3.15 -4.73 -18.80
CA ALA A 135 3.04 -6.18 -18.70
C ALA A 135 4.38 -6.86 -18.36
N GLN A 136 5.52 -6.26 -18.72
CA GLN A 136 6.86 -6.82 -18.49
C GLN A 136 7.15 -6.97 -17.00
N ARG A 137 6.67 -6.02 -16.18
CA ARG A 137 6.73 -6.07 -14.71
C ARG A 137 6.15 -7.36 -14.12
N LYS A 138 5.24 -8.04 -14.82
CA LYS A 138 4.59 -9.27 -14.34
C LYS A 138 5.27 -10.56 -14.79
N ILE A 139 6.18 -10.51 -15.76
CA ILE A 139 6.76 -11.72 -16.36
C ILE A 139 8.26 -11.88 -16.09
N ASN A 140 8.88 -10.91 -15.42
CA ASN A 140 10.27 -11.04 -14.98
C ASN A 140 10.44 -12.17 -13.92
N PRO A 141 11.64 -12.77 -13.77
CA PRO A 141 11.85 -13.92 -12.90
C PRO A 141 11.48 -13.68 -11.43
N GLU A 142 11.76 -12.48 -10.92
CA GLU A 142 11.45 -12.10 -9.53
C GLU A 142 9.94 -11.97 -9.29
N ALA A 143 9.20 -11.40 -10.24
CA ALA A 143 7.74 -11.35 -10.20
C ALA A 143 7.14 -12.75 -10.30
N LYS A 144 7.70 -13.63 -11.14
CA LYS A 144 7.29 -15.05 -11.21
C LYS A 144 7.53 -15.78 -9.89
N LYS A 145 8.68 -15.55 -9.22
CA LYS A 145 8.95 -16.04 -7.87
C LYS A 145 7.88 -15.56 -6.91
N ASN A 146 7.58 -14.26 -6.89
CA ASN A 146 6.51 -13.72 -6.06
C ASN A 146 5.18 -14.41 -6.36
N TYR A 147 4.73 -14.48 -7.61
CA TYR A 147 3.47 -15.16 -7.94
C TYR A 147 3.40 -16.62 -7.48
N SER A 148 4.52 -17.35 -7.48
CA SER A 148 4.55 -18.71 -6.93
C SER A 148 4.30 -18.76 -5.41
N LEU A 149 4.77 -17.74 -4.67
CA LEU A 149 4.59 -17.60 -3.23
C LEU A 149 3.19 -17.10 -2.88
N VAL A 150 2.70 -16.08 -3.60
CA VAL A 150 1.38 -15.50 -3.37
C VAL A 150 0.28 -16.47 -3.85
N LYS A 151 0.56 -17.34 -4.83
CA LYS A 151 -0.46 -18.09 -5.58
C LYS A 151 -1.44 -17.13 -6.26
N ASP A 152 -2.64 -17.61 -6.57
CA ASP A 152 -3.67 -16.89 -7.33
C ASP A 152 -4.32 -15.69 -6.60
N ILE A 153 -3.86 -15.32 -5.40
CA ILE A 153 -4.50 -14.28 -4.56
C ILE A 153 -3.98 -12.85 -4.83
N ALA A 154 -2.90 -12.68 -5.59
CA ALA A 154 -2.25 -11.38 -5.82
C ALA A 154 -3.17 -10.33 -6.45
N GLY A 155 -4.29 -10.73 -7.06
CA GLY A 155 -5.29 -9.81 -7.61
C GLY A 155 -6.62 -9.76 -6.85
N ILE A 156 -6.75 -10.51 -5.75
CA ILE A 156 -8.00 -10.65 -5.00
C ILE A 156 -8.06 -9.64 -3.86
N TYR A 157 -6.94 -9.43 -3.16
CA TYR A 157 -6.88 -8.59 -1.96
C TYR A 157 -6.19 -7.26 -2.25
N THR A 158 -6.87 -6.17 -1.91
CA THR A 158 -6.39 -4.79 -2.12
C THR A 158 -6.69 -3.95 -0.90
N LEU A 159 -6.19 -2.71 -0.85
CA LEU A 159 -6.45 -1.81 0.27
C LEU A 159 -7.94 -1.49 0.47
N GLU A 160 -8.78 -1.72 -0.55
CA GLU A 160 -10.25 -1.63 -0.39
C GLU A 160 -10.77 -2.60 0.67
N ASP A 161 -10.05 -3.67 0.99
CA ASP A 161 -10.40 -4.68 2.00
C ASP A 161 -10.01 -4.27 3.44
N ALA A 162 -9.50 -3.05 3.63
CA ALA A 162 -9.21 -2.49 4.94
C ALA A 162 -10.45 -2.52 5.85
N ASP A 163 -10.25 -2.81 7.13
CA ASP A 163 -11.31 -2.86 8.13
C ASP A 163 -11.73 -1.46 8.58
N TYR A 164 -10.75 -0.54 8.61
CA TYR A 164 -10.93 0.85 8.99
C TYR A 164 -10.29 1.80 7.98
N LYS A 165 -10.82 3.01 7.93
CA LYS A 165 -10.18 4.17 7.31
C LYS A 165 -9.85 5.18 8.40
N LEU A 166 -8.63 5.69 8.39
CA LEU A 166 -8.24 6.80 9.24
C LEU A 166 -8.55 8.12 8.52
N THR A 167 -9.33 8.98 9.19
CA THR A 167 -9.73 10.30 8.69
C THR A 167 -9.28 11.38 9.68
N ALA A 168 -9.40 12.65 9.31
CA ALA A 168 -9.14 13.77 10.24
C ALA A 168 -9.96 13.66 11.54
N ALA A 169 -11.16 13.06 11.47
CA ALA A 169 -12.05 12.81 12.62
C ALA A 169 -11.70 11.53 13.41
N GLY A 170 -10.69 10.77 13.01
CA GLY A 170 -10.30 9.49 13.63
C GLY A 170 -10.64 8.26 12.78
N LEU A 171 -10.58 7.08 13.41
CA LEU A 171 -10.85 5.78 12.77
C LEU A 171 -12.34 5.61 12.48
N LYS A 172 -12.67 5.24 11.23
CA LYS A 172 -14.02 4.90 10.78
C LYS A 172 -14.05 3.48 10.23
N ILE A 173 -15.11 2.74 10.53
CA ILE A 173 -15.30 1.39 10.00
C ILE A 173 -15.51 1.46 8.48
N ASN A 174 -14.81 0.60 7.73
CA ASN A 174 -15.01 0.42 6.30
C ASN A 174 -15.97 -0.75 6.03
N TRP A 175 -17.27 -0.49 6.13
CA TRP A 175 -18.30 -1.52 5.95
C TRP A 175 -18.26 -2.21 4.59
N LEU A 176 -17.96 -1.45 3.53
CA LEU A 176 -17.89 -1.97 2.16
C LEU A 176 -16.66 -2.87 1.97
N GLY A 177 -15.53 -2.53 2.59
CA GLY A 177 -14.29 -3.29 2.47
C GLY A 177 -14.38 -4.74 2.94
N ARG A 178 -15.32 -5.06 3.85
CA ARG A 178 -15.55 -6.43 4.31
C ARG A 178 -15.93 -7.40 3.19
N TYR A 179 -16.49 -6.89 2.09
CA TYR A 179 -17.02 -7.70 0.99
C TYR A 179 -16.40 -7.38 -0.38
N SER A 180 -15.49 -6.41 -0.46
CA SER A 180 -14.86 -5.99 -1.71
C SER A 180 -14.06 -7.14 -2.37
N TRP A 181 -13.32 -7.91 -1.58
CA TRP A 181 -12.59 -9.09 -2.04
C TRP A 181 -13.51 -10.13 -2.69
N LEU A 182 -14.75 -10.30 -2.21
CA LEU A 182 -15.66 -11.33 -2.73
C LEU A 182 -16.01 -11.06 -4.19
N LYS A 183 -16.25 -9.79 -4.56
CA LYS A 183 -16.49 -9.41 -5.97
C LYS A 183 -15.28 -9.74 -6.84
N ARG A 184 -14.07 -9.45 -6.36
CA ARG A 184 -12.82 -9.79 -7.07
C ARG A 184 -12.61 -11.30 -7.16
N TYR A 185 -12.93 -12.02 -6.10
CA TYR A 185 -12.83 -13.48 -6.03
C TYR A 185 -13.79 -14.15 -7.02
N LEU A 186 -15.06 -13.74 -7.07
CA LEU A 186 -16.04 -14.23 -8.03
C LEU A 186 -15.60 -13.95 -9.49
N LYS A 187 -15.07 -12.75 -9.75
CA LYS A 187 -14.50 -12.41 -11.07
C LYS A 187 -13.31 -13.32 -11.42
N TYR A 188 -12.45 -13.59 -10.45
CA TYR A 188 -11.33 -14.51 -10.61
C TYR A 188 -11.81 -15.93 -10.92
N LEU A 189 -12.79 -16.47 -10.18
CA LEU A 189 -13.37 -17.80 -10.44
C LEU A 189 -13.98 -17.88 -11.84
N ARG A 190 -14.74 -16.85 -12.25
CA ARG A 190 -15.30 -16.77 -13.61
C ARG A 190 -14.19 -16.82 -14.66
N LYS A 191 -13.11 -16.06 -14.50
CA LYS A 191 -11.99 -16.08 -15.46
C LYS A 191 -11.26 -17.43 -15.48
N LYS A 192 -11.11 -18.08 -14.32
CA LYS A 192 -10.37 -19.34 -14.18
C LYS A 192 -11.13 -20.54 -14.75
N TYR A 193 -12.43 -20.61 -14.49
CA TYR A 193 -13.23 -21.80 -14.81
C TYR A 193 -14.24 -21.58 -15.94
N PHE A 194 -14.54 -20.33 -16.31
CA PHE A 194 -15.53 -19.97 -17.32
C PHE A 194 -14.93 -18.98 -18.33
N LYS A 195 -14.00 -19.44 -19.17
CA LYS A 195 -13.57 -18.66 -20.34
C LYS A 195 -14.77 -18.49 -21.29
N PRO A 196 -15.07 -17.29 -21.80
CA PRO A 196 -15.98 -17.17 -22.93
C PRO A 196 -15.40 -17.98 -24.10
N ARG A 197 -16.26 -18.76 -24.76
CA ARG A 197 -15.95 -19.42 -26.03
C ARG A 197 -15.67 -18.37 -27.10
#